data_AF-A0AAW0M2Z9-F1
#
_entry.id   AF-A0AAW0M2Z9-F1
#
_cell.length_a   1.000
_cell.length_b   1.000
_cell.length_c   1.000
_cell.angle_alpha   90.00
_cell.angle_beta   90.00
_cell.angle_gamma   90.00
#
_symmetry.space_group_name_H-M   'P 1'
#
loop_
_entity.id
_entity.type
_entity.pdbx_description
1 polymer ?
#
loop_
_entity_poly.entity_id
_entity_poly.type
_entity_poly.pdbx_seq_one_letter_code
_entity_poly.pdbx_strand_id
1 'polypeptide(L)'
;MEHNTGMGLNRISLFSKFLLLACLNWFLFRWAEADVHYYDFVLREKYFTRLCSTKSMLVVNELFPGPVIRVRRGDTVFVNVHNQGYYGVTIHWHGVKQPRNPWSDGPEYITQCPIEPGSNFTYEVNFSTEEGTLWWHAHSDWTRSSIHGAIVIYPSEGTTTPYPTPDGEEIIILGTSILNSSLFRTFENQIKILGSPL
;
A
#
# COMPACT_ATOMS: atom_id res chain seq x y z
N MET A 1 -11.46 22.40 -76.92
CA MET A 1 -11.76 23.24 -75.75
C MET A 1 -11.79 22.33 -74.54
N GLU A 2 -10.77 22.42 -73.71
CA GLU A 2 -10.52 21.55 -72.54
C GLU A 2 -11.54 21.80 -71.44
N HIS A 3 -12.13 20.71 -70.93
CA HIS A 3 -12.96 20.72 -69.73
C HIS A 3 -12.03 20.52 -68.52
N ASN A 4 -11.68 21.62 -67.85
CA ASN A 4 -10.81 21.61 -66.68
C ASN A 4 -11.68 21.46 -65.41
N THR A 5 -11.77 20.25 -64.85
CA THR A 5 -12.40 19.98 -63.55
C THR A 5 -11.40 20.25 -62.44
N GLY A 6 -11.31 21.53 -62.03
CA GLY A 6 -10.55 21.95 -60.86
C GLY A 6 -11.15 21.35 -59.58
N MET A 7 -10.50 20.32 -59.05
CA MET A 7 -10.80 19.69 -57.78
C MET A 7 -10.56 20.71 -56.65
N GLY A 8 -11.65 21.22 -56.05
CA GLY A 8 -11.60 22.20 -54.97
C GLY A 8 -10.95 21.62 -53.72
N LEU A 9 -9.71 22.01 -53.43
CA LEU A 9 -9.09 21.75 -52.13
C LEU A 9 -9.80 22.57 -51.06
N ASN A 10 -10.61 21.89 -50.24
CA ASN A 10 -11.29 22.46 -49.08
C ASN A 10 -10.28 23.14 -48.15
N ARG A 11 -10.33 24.47 -48.06
CA ARG A 11 -9.56 25.27 -47.09
C ARG A 11 -10.13 25.04 -45.68
N ILE A 12 -9.56 24.09 -44.95
CA ILE A 12 -9.83 23.88 -43.53
C ILE A 12 -9.42 25.15 -42.77
N SER A 13 -10.37 25.78 -42.06
CA SER A 13 -10.12 27.03 -41.33
C SER A 13 -9.10 26.82 -40.21
N LEU A 14 -8.35 27.88 -39.85
CA LEU A 14 -7.36 27.83 -38.78
C LEU A 14 -7.98 27.39 -37.44
N PHE A 15 -9.25 27.77 -37.21
CA PHE A 15 -10.05 27.36 -36.06
C PHE A 15 -10.34 25.85 -36.07
N SER A 16 -10.66 25.29 -37.23
CA SER A 16 -10.87 23.84 -37.39
C SER A 16 -9.58 23.04 -37.17
N LYS A 17 -8.41 23.58 -37.54
CA LYS A 17 -7.11 22.97 -37.23
C LYS A 17 -6.80 23.00 -35.74
N PHE A 18 -7.11 24.11 -35.05
CA PHE A 18 -6.97 24.20 -33.59
C PHE A 18 -7.89 23.22 -32.86
N LEU A 19 -9.14 23.10 -33.32
CA LEU A 19 -10.10 22.16 -32.74
C LEU A 19 -9.65 20.72 -32.96
N LEU A 20 -9.16 20.37 -34.15
CA LEU A 20 -8.58 19.06 -34.44
C LEU A 20 -7.36 18.77 -33.57
N LEU A 21 -6.46 19.74 -33.36
CA LEU A 21 -5.28 19.57 -32.50
C LEU A 21 -5.66 19.42 -31.02
N ALA A 22 -6.68 20.14 -30.56
CA ALA A 22 -7.22 20.03 -29.20
C ALA A 22 -7.91 18.69 -28.99
N CYS A 23 -8.71 18.22 -29.96
CA CYS A 23 -9.29 16.87 -29.94
C CYS A 23 -8.21 15.79 -29.97
N LEU A 24 -7.18 15.93 -30.82
CA LEU A 24 -6.07 14.98 -30.89
C LEU A 24 -5.30 14.94 -29.56
N ASN A 25 -5.05 16.09 -28.94
CA ASN A 25 -4.47 16.15 -27.58
C ASN A 25 -5.38 15.50 -26.54
N TRP A 26 -6.70 15.71 -26.60
CA TRP A 26 -7.66 15.07 -25.69
C TRP A 26 -7.67 13.54 -25.86
N PHE A 27 -7.56 13.04 -27.09
CA PHE A 27 -7.46 11.60 -27.37
C PHE A 27 -6.10 11.03 -26.95
N LEU A 28 -5.02 11.82 -27.05
CA LEU A 28 -3.68 11.43 -26.58
C LEU A 28 -3.54 11.52 -25.06
N PHE A 29 -4.39 12.28 -24.36
CA PHE A 29 -4.42 12.41 -22.89
C PHE A 29 -5.21 11.31 -22.18
N ARG A 30 -5.72 10.29 -22.90
CA ARG A 30 -6.16 9.03 -22.26
C ARG A 30 -4.96 8.16 -21.88
N TRP A 31 -4.09 8.68 -21.03
CA TRP A 31 -3.13 7.86 -20.31
C TRP A 31 -3.89 7.16 -19.18
N ALA A 32 -3.57 5.90 -18.91
CA ALA A 32 -4.10 5.18 -17.77
C ALA A 32 -3.87 6.04 -16.51
N GLU A 33 -4.94 6.56 -15.93
CA GLU A 33 -4.88 7.41 -14.74
C GLU A 33 -4.65 6.48 -13.55
N ALA A 34 -3.45 6.53 -12.98
CA ALA A 34 -3.18 5.93 -11.69
C ALA A 34 -3.92 6.73 -10.62
N ASP A 35 -4.64 6.05 -9.74
CA ASP A 35 -5.43 6.72 -8.69
C ASP A 35 -4.58 6.95 -7.43
N VAL A 36 -5.00 7.93 -6.62
CA VAL A 36 -4.37 8.26 -5.35
C VAL A 36 -5.32 7.96 -4.20
N HIS A 37 -4.92 7.03 -3.33
CA HIS A 37 -5.72 6.61 -2.17
C HIS A 37 -5.14 7.14 -0.87
N TYR A 38 -6.01 7.37 0.11
CA TYR A 38 -5.64 7.84 1.45
C TYR A 38 -6.20 6.90 2.51
N TYR A 39 -5.35 6.50 3.45
CA TYR A 39 -5.72 5.68 4.59
C TYR A 39 -5.16 6.28 5.88
N ASP A 40 -5.94 6.20 6.96
CA ASP A 40 -5.47 6.47 8.31
C ASP A 40 -5.31 5.15 9.07
N PHE A 41 -4.09 4.90 9.57
CA PHE A 41 -3.77 3.76 10.41
C PHE A 41 -3.56 4.25 11.83
N VAL A 42 -4.55 4.05 12.68
CA VAL A 42 -4.50 4.43 14.09
C VAL A 42 -4.07 3.21 14.91
N LEU A 43 -2.83 3.24 15.41
CA LEU A 43 -2.29 2.18 16.26
C LEU A 43 -2.78 2.36 17.69
N ARG A 44 -3.52 1.39 18.22
CA ARG A 44 -4.05 1.39 19.59
C ARG A 44 -3.99 0.03 20.22
N GLU A 45 -3.84 0.02 21.55
CA GLU A 45 -3.91 -1.20 22.32
C GLU A 45 -5.37 -1.70 22.38
N LYS A 46 -5.58 -2.99 22.11
CA LYS A 46 -6.90 -3.63 22.21
C LYS A 46 -6.77 -5.03 22.81
N TYR A 47 -7.74 -5.37 23.65
CA TYR A 47 -7.84 -6.70 24.25
C TYR A 47 -8.50 -7.68 23.28
N PHE A 48 -7.87 -8.84 23.10
CA PHE A 48 -8.43 -9.96 22.37
C PHE A 48 -8.40 -11.21 23.24
N THR A 49 -9.47 -12.01 23.15
CA THR A 49 -9.56 -13.31 23.80
C THR A 49 -9.40 -14.40 22.74
N ARG A 50 -8.39 -15.24 22.89
CA ARG A 50 -8.18 -16.43 22.06
C ARG A 50 -7.80 -17.60 22.94
N LEU A 51 -8.41 -18.76 22.69
CA LEU A 51 -8.18 -19.99 23.47
C LEU A 51 -8.33 -19.74 24.99
N CYS A 52 -9.38 -19.01 25.39
CA CYS A 52 -9.68 -18.63 26.77
C CYS A 52 -8.63 -17.75 27.48
N SER A 53 -7.67 -17.20 26.75
CA SER A 53 -6.68 -16.25 27.27
C SER A 53 -6.94 -14.86 26.69
N THR A 54 -7.11 -13.86 27.56
CA THR A 54 -7.25 -12.46 27.16
C THR A 54 -5.90 -11.75 27.27
N LYS A 55 -5.51 -11.07 26.19
CA LYS A 55 -4.29 -10.27 26.13
C LYS A 55 -4.53 -8.97 25.41
N SER A 56 -3.79 -7.94 25.80
CA SER A 56 -3.70 -6.72 25.02
C SER A 56 -2.66 -6.89 23.91
N MET A 57 -2.96 -6.33 22.74
CA MET A 57 -2.07 -6.25 21.59
C MET A 57 -2.24 -4.89 20.92
N LEU A 58 -1.15 -4.36 20.37
CA LEU A 58 -1.21 -3.16 19.52
C LEU A 58 -1.75 -3.57 18.15
N VAL A 59 -2.78 -2.87 17.67
CA VAL A 59 -3.48 -3.17 16.42
C VAL A 59 -3.79 -1.90 15.63
N VAL A 60 -4.04 -2.05 14.33
CA VAL A 60 -4.44 -0.95 13.44
C VAL A 60 -5.96 -0.83 13.43
N ASN A 61 -6.49 0.35 13.70
CA ASN A 61 -7.91 0.68 13.64
C ASN A 61 -8.78 -0.30 14.43
N GLU A 62 -8.26 -0.79 15.56
CA GLU A 62 -8.94 -1.78 16.42
C GLU A 62 -9.24 -3.13 15.75
N LEU A 63 -8.59 -3.44 14.62
CA LEU A 63 -8.79 -4.66 13.84
C LEU A 63 -7.60 -5.61 13.97
N PHE A 64 -7.88 -6.90 14.09
CA PHE A 64 -6.88 -7.97 14.01
C PHE A 64 -7.43 -9.15 13.19
N PRO A 65 -6.83 -9.50 12.04
CA PRO A 65 -5.82 -8.72 11.30
C PRO A 65 -6.28 -7.30 10.95
N GLY A 66 -5.33 -6.43 10.61
CA GLY A 66 -5.62 -5.03 10.26
C GLY A 66 -6.39 -4.87 8.94
N PRO A 67 -6.74 -3.62 8.57
CA PRO A 67 -7.50 -3.32 7.36
C PRO A 67 -6.76 -3.77 6.08
N VAL A 68 -7.56 -4.14 5.08
CA VAL A 68 -7.07 -4.51 3.74
C VAL A 68 -6.89 -3.24 2.91
N ILE A 69 -5.73 -3.08 2.29
CA ILE A 69 -5.51 -2.05 1.27
C ILE A 69 -5.90 -2.65 -0.08
N ARG A 70 -6.80 -1.98 -0.81
CA ARG A 70 -7.19 -2.37 -2.17
C ARG A 70 -6.82 -1.26 -3.13
N VAL A 71 -6.06 -1.60 -4.16
CA VAL A 71 -5.52 -0.68 -5.16
C VAL A 71 -5.44 -1.36 -6.52
N ARG A 72 -5.15 -0.61 -7.57
CA ARG A 72 -4.75 -1.13 -8.89
C ARG A 72 -3.25 -0.96 -9.11
N ARG A 73 -2.69 -1.74 -10.04
CA ARG A 73 -1.35 -1.49 -10.57
C ARG A 73 -1.27 -0.05 -11.08
N GLY A 74 -0.26 0.68 -10.61
CA GLY A 74 0.02 2.07 -10.95
C GLY A 74 -0.34 3.03 -9.82
N ASP A 75 -1.26 2.66 -8.93
CA ASP A 75 -1.79 3.55 -7.90
C ASP A 75 -0.73 3.98 -6.88
N THR A 76 -0.96 5.15 -6.29
CA THR A 76 -0.20 5.65 -5.14
C THR A 76 -1.09 5.66 -3.91
N VAL A 77 -0.57 5.21 -2.78
CA VAL A 77 -1.29 5.24 -1.50
C VAL A 77 -0.53 6.08 -0.50
N PHE A 78 -1.22 7.02 0.12
CA PHE A 78 -0.75 7.70 1.31
C PHE A 78 -1.36 7.07 2.56
N VAL A 79 -0.52 6.52 3.43
CA VAL A 79 -0.97 5.96 4.72
C VAL A 79 -0.41 6.80 5.86
N ASN A 80 -1.28 7.55 6.51
CA ASN A 80 -0.92 8.30 7.71
C ASN A 80 -1.05 7.38 8.94
N VAL A 81 0.09 7.00 9.50
CA VAL A 81 0.16 6.13 10.67
C VAL A 81 0.24 6.99 11.92
N HIS A 82 -0.79 6.92 12.74
CA HIS A 82 -0.86 7.60 14.04
C HIS A 82 -0.52 6.60 15.14
N ASN A 83 0.64 6.77 15.77
CA ASN A 83 1.02 5.88 16.87
C ASN A 83 0.39 6.35 18.18
N GLN A 84 -0.75 5.79 18.55
CA GLN A 84 -1.39 6.00 19.86
C GLN A 84 -1.14 4.81 20.80
N GLY A 85 -0.11 4.00 20.49
CA GLY A 85 0.38 2.91 21.31
C GLY A 85 1.40 3.36 22.36
N TYR A 86 2.15 2.40 22.89
CA TYR A 86 3.06 2.58 24.02
C TYR A 86 4.55 2.32 23.69
N TYR A 87 4.87 1.97 22.44
CA TYR A 87 6.25 1.84 21.94
C TYR A 87 6.34 2.34 20.50
N GLY A 88 7.56 2.65 20.04
CA GLY A 88 7.84 3.05 18.67
C GLY A 88 7.59 1.93 17.66
N VAL A 89 6.98 2.27 16.51
CA VAL A 89 6.63 1.29 15.46
C VAL A 89 6.92 1.87 14.08
N THR A 90 7.38 1.04 13.15
CA THR A 90 7.38 1.33 11.72
C THR A 90 6.48 0.34 10.97
N ILE A 91 5.99 0.73 9.78
CA ILE A 91 5.19 -0.12 8.89
C ILE A 91 5.96 -0.37 7.60
N HIS A 92 6.00 -1.63 7.16
CA HIS A 92 6.58 -2.05 5.89
C HIS A 92 5.53 -2.63 4.94
N TRP A 93 5.70 -2.33 3.66
CA TRP A 93 4.81 -2.69 2.55
C TRP A 93 5.40 -3.88 1.81
N HIS A 94 5.28 -5.07 2.40
CA HIS A 94 6.00 -6.26 1.96
C HIS A 94 5.72 -6.62 0.50
N GLY A 95 6.78 -6.60 -0.31
CA GLY A 95 6.73 -6.90 -1.74
C GLY A 95 6.49 -5.70 -2.64
N VAL A 96 6.20 -4.52 -2.09
CA VAL A 96 6.15 -3.26 -2.86
C VAL A 96 7.57 -2.78 -3.10
N LYS A 97 7.94 -2.53 -4.37
CA LYS A 97 9.31 -2.19 -4.76
C LYS A 97 9.79 -0.82 -4.30
N GLN A 98 8.87 0.11 -4.03
CA GLN A 98 9.17 1.49 -3.64
C GLN A 98 10.27 2.14 -4.51
N PRO A 99 10.08 2.21 -5.85
CA PRO A 99 11.15 2.64 -6.75
C PRO A 99 11.61 4.07 -6.44
N ARG A 100 12.88 4.19 -6.01
CA ARG A 100 13.50 5.46 -5.58
C ARG A 100 12.84 6.10 -4.33
N ASN A 101 12.05 5.34 -3.58
CA ASN A 101 11.36 5.82 -2.38
C ASN A 101 11.68 4.96 -1.13
N PRO A 102 12.96 4.81 -0.75
CA PRO A 102 13.31 4.02 0.44
C PRO A 102 12.75 4.62 1.74
N TRP A 103 12.46 5.92 1.78
CA TRP A 103 11.99 6.64 2.96
C TRP A 103 10.64 6.17 3.49
N SER A 104 9.83 5.55 2.63
CA SER A 104 8.54 4.96 2.97
C SER A 104 8.58 3.43 2.95
N ASP A 105 9.76 2.81 3.00
CA ASP A 105 9.88 1.35 2.99
C ASP A 105 9.59 0.74 4.36
N GLY A 106 10.06 1.34 5.45
CA GLY A 106 9.65 0.96 6.81
C GLY A 106 10.64 0.22 7.71
N PRO A 107 11.64 -0.56 7.25
CA PRO A 107 12.50 -1.31 8.17
C PRO A 107 13.22 -0.39 9.18
N GLU A 108 12.94 -0.62 10.47
CA GLU A 108 13.43 0.21 11.57
C GLU A 108 14.96 0.23 11.61
N TYR A 109 15.54 1.42 11.77
CA TYR A 109 16.99 1.71 11.73
C TYR A 109 17.71 1.39 10.42
N ILE A 110 16.99 0.96 9.38
CA ILE A 110 17.54 0.83 8.02
C ILE A 110 17.11 2.01 7.17
N THR A 111 15.81 2.30 7.13
CA THR A 111 15.25 3.38 6.28
C THR A 111 14.66 4.53 7.09
N GLN A 112 14.29 4.28 8.36
CA GLN A 112 13.74 5.30 9.25
C GLN A 112 13.93 4.95 10.73
N CYS A 113 13.84 5.97 11.59
CA CYS A 113 13.59 5.79 13.01
C CYS A 113 12.12 5.37 13.25
N PRO A 114 11.80 4.74 14.39
CA PRO A 114 10.42 4.39 14.72
C PRO A 114 9.52 5.62 14.87
N ILE A 115 8.24 5.45 14.55
CA ILE A 115 7.20 6.45 14.84
C ILE A 115 6.93 6.37 16.34
N GLU A 116 7.40 7.35 17.10
CA GLU A 116 7.28 7.38 18.56
C GLU A 116 5.81 7.47 19.04
N PRO A 117 5.48 6.97 20.25
CA PRO A 117 4.18 7.17 20.86
C PRO A 117 3.73 8.63 20.85
N GLY A 118 2.49 8.87 20.43
CA GLY A 118 1.89 10.20 20.29
C GLY A 118 2.27 10.95 19.01
N SER A 119 3.14 10.39 18.17
CA SER A 119 3.53 10.98 16.88
C SER A 119 2.87 10.28 15.69
N ASN A 120 3.05 10.85 14.50
CA ASN A 120 2.57 10.27 13.26
C ASN A 120 3.61 10.37 12.14
N PHE A 121 3.41 9.56 11.10
CA PHE A 121 4.20 9.59 9.88
C PHE A 121 3.34 9.14 8.70
N THR A 122 3.45 9.86 7.58
CA THR A 122 2.75 9.53 6.35
C THR A 122 3.68 8.79 5.41
N TYR A 123 3.34 7.54 5.11
CA TYR A 123 4.00 6.75 4.07
C TYR A 123 3.42 7.09 2.70
N GLU A 124 4.29 7.25 1.70
CA GLU A 124 3.93 7.23 0.28
C GLU A 124 4.27 5.84 -0.28
N VAL A 125 3.28 5.12 -0.79
CA VAL A 125 3.41 3.73 -1.26
C VAL A 125 3.09 3.67 -2.74
N ASN A 126 4.13 3.41 -3.54
CA ASN A 126 4.04 3.44 -5.00
C ASN A 126 3.89 2.01 -5.56
N PHE A 127 2.68 1.64 -5.99
CA PHE A 127 2.36 0.33 -6.57
C PHE A 127 2.72 0.27 -8.05
N SER A 128 4.01 0.28 -8.33
CA SER A 128 4.56 0.38 -9.69
C SER A 128 4.11 -0.71 -10.68
N THR A 129 4.46 -1.96 -10.41
CA THR A 129 4.39 -3.09 -11.35
C THR A 129 3.77 -4.32 -10.72
N GLU A 130 3.58 -4.28 -9.41
CA GLU A 130 2.93 -5.28 -8.60
C GLU A 130 1.47 -5.47 -9.07
N GLU A 131 1.01 -6.72 -9.04
CA GLU A 131 -0.37 -7.13 -9.32
C GLU A 131 -0.58 -8.47 -8.59
N GLY A 132 -1.72 -8.66 -7.95
CA GLY A 132 -2.03 -9.81 -7.10
C GLY A 132 -2.04 -9.48 -5.61
N THR A 133 -1.57 -10.43 -4.79
CA THR A 133 -1.67 -10.36 -3.33
C THR A 133 -0.31 -10.06 -2.70
N LEU A 134 -0.26 -8.96 -1.95
CA LEU A 134 0.84 -8.62 -1.05
C LEU A 134 0.29 -8.44 0.38
N TRP A 135 1.11 -7.94 1.29
CA TRP A 135 0.70 -7.66 2.66
C TRP A 135 1.54 -6.53 3.24
N TRP A 136 1.01 -5.86 4.25
CA TRP A 136 1.76 -4.89 5.05
C TRP A 136 1.93 -5.45 6.46
N HIS A 137 3.00 -5.07 7.13
CA HIS A 137 3.24 -5.45 8.51
C HIS A 137 4.13 -4.45 9.23
N ALA A 138 4.07 -4.41 10.55
CA ALA A 138 5.06 -3.65 11.30
C ALA A 138 6.47 -4.22 11.10
N HIS A 139 7.48 -3.35 11.03
CA HIS A 139 8.88 -3.75 10.83
C HIS A 139 9.78 -3.29 11.98
N SER A 140 9.20 -3.30 13.18
CA SER A 140 9.85 -3.06 14.47
C SER A 140 9.75 -4.30 15.35
N ASP A 141 10.88 -4.81 15.82
CA ASP A 141 10.99 -6.03 16.62
C ASP A 141 10.08 -7.17 16.11
N TRP A 142 9.09 -7.56 16.91
CA TRP A 142 8.16 -8.65 16.66
C TRP A 142 6.71 -8.19 16.56
N THR A 143 6.51 -6.89 16.43
CA THR A 143 5.19 -6.24 16.48
C THR A 143 4.31 -6.64 15.30
N ARG A 144 4.91 -7.17 14.22
CA ARG A 144 4.18 -7.84 13.11
C ARG A 144 3.30 -9.01 13.55
N SER A 145 3.48 -9.54 14.77
CA SER A 145 2.59 -10.57 15.32
C SER A 145 1.14 -10.10 15.48
N SER A 146 0.91 -8.81 15.69
CA SER A 146 -0.42 -8.20 15.79
C SER A 146 -0.69 -7.08 14.78
N ILE A 147 0.36 -6.46 14.22
CA ILE A 147 0.26 -5.36 13.27
C ILE A 147 0.59 -5.87 11.86
N HIS A 148 -0.43 -6.34 11.15
CA HIS A 148 -0.34 -6.78 9.75
C HIS A 148 -1.70 -6.78 9.08
N GLY A 149 -1.73 -6.72 7.76
CA GLY A 149 -2.93 -6.84 6.95
C GLY A 149 -2.60 -7.11 5.48
N ALA A 150 -3.62 -7.46 4.70
CA ALA A 150 -3.44 -7.79 3.29
C ALA A 150 -3.38 -6.53 2.42
N ILE A 151 -2.70 -6.65 1.28
CA ILE A 151 -2.77 -5.70 0.18
C ILE A 151 -3.26 -6.49 -1.05
N VAL A 152 -4.30 -6.01 -1.69
CA VAL A 152 -4.83 -6.57 -2.94
C VAL A 152 -4.62 -5.54 -4.05
N ILE A 153 -3.93 -5.97 -5.10
CA ILE A 153 -3.52 -5.12 -6.21
C ILE A 153 -4.16 -5.67 -7.49
N TYR A 154 -5.23 -5.03 -7.92
CA TYR A 154 -5.94 -5.38 -9.13
C TYR A 154 -5.13 -4.99 -10.39
N PRO A 155 -5.44 -5.57 -11.56
CA PRO A 155 -4.91 -5.08 -12.83
C PRO A 155 -5.19 -3.58 -13.00
N SER A 156 -4.33 -2.89 -13.75
CA SER A 156 -4.51 -1.48 -14.08
C SER A 156 -5.85 -1.25 -14.80
N GLU A 157 -6.40 -0.03 -14.71
CA GLU A 157 -7.64 0.37 -15.37
C GLU A 157 -7.67 -0.11 -16.84
N GLY A 158 -8.74 -0.81 -17.25
CA GLY A 158 -8.90 -1.31 -18.61
C GLY A 158 -8.09 -2.56 -18.97
N THR A 159 -7.37 -3.17 -18.02
CA THR A 159 -6.68 -4.46 -18.21
C THR A 159 -7.37 -5.57 -17.41
N THR A 160 -7.14 -6.83 -17.81
CA THR A 160 -7.72 -8.01 -17.16
C THR A 160 -6.65 -8.97 -16.68
N THR A 161 -7.01 -9.82 -15.74
CA THR A 161 -6.21 -10.96 -15.33
C THR A 161 -6.00 -11.93 -16.50
N PRO A 162 -4.91 -12.73 -16.50
CA PRO A 162 -4.65 -13.76 -17.52
C PRO A 162 -5.54 -15.01 -17.36
N TYR A 163 -6.49 -14.99 -16.43
CA TYR A 163 -7.46 -16.04 -16.12
C TYR A 163 -8.87 -15.44 -16.08
N PRO A 164 -9.92 -16.26 -16.29
CA PRO A 164 -11.31 -15.81 -16.18
C PRO A 164 -11.59 -15.15 -14.83
N THR A 165 -12.43 -14.11 -14.84
CA THR A 165 -12.84 -13.44 -13.61
C THR A 165 -13.44 -14.46 -12.63
N PRO A 166 -12.90 -14.56 -11.40
CA PRO A 166 -13.41 -15.49 -10.40
C PRO A 166 -14.80 -15.06 -9.93
N ASP A 167 -15.62 -16.04 -9.52
CA ASP A 167 -16.95 -15.77 -8.95
C ASP A 167 -16.89 -15.02 -7.61
N GLY A 168 -15.74 -15.08 -6.91
CA GLY A 168 -15.49 -14.38 -5.67
C GLY A 168 -14.01 -14.44 -5.25
N GLU A 169 -13.65 -13.56 -4.31
CA GLU A 169 -12.30 -13.44 -3.75
C GLU A 169 -12.38 -13.49 -2.22
N GLU A 170 -11.48 -14.24 -1.59
CA GLU A 170 -11.40 -14.36 -0.12
C GLU A 170 -9.96 -14.13 0.36
N ILE A 171 -9.80 -13.44 1.49
CA ILE A 171 -8.49 -13.13 2.06
C ILE A 171 -8.21 -14.06 3.22
N ILE A 172 -7.27 -14.99 3.03
CA ILE A 172 -6.83 -15.93 4.05
C ILE A 172 -5.47 -15.50 4.60
N ILE A 173 -5.44 -14.98 5.83
CA ILE A 173 -4.21 -14.62 6.54
C ILE A 173 -3.85 -15.76 7.50
N LEU A 174 -2.70 -16.39 7.26
CA LEU A 174 -2.14 -17.39 8.15
C LEU A 174 -1.23 -16.73 9.18
N GLY A 175 -1.53 -16.91 10.46
CA GLY A 175 -0.80 -16.30 11.55
C GLY A 175 -0.71 -17.17 12.80
N THR A 176 0.25 -16.86 13.66
CA THR A 176 0.48 -17.55 14.93
C THR A 176 -0.09 -16.73 16.08
N SER A 177 -0.60 -17.39 17.12
CA SER A 177 -0.97 -16.73 18.37
C SER A 177 -0.10 -17.20 19.52
N ILE A 178 0.63 -16.26 20.13
CA ILE A 178 1.53 -16.54 21.24
C ILE A 178 0.75 -16.44 22.55
N LEU A 179 0.38 -17.59 23.12
CA LEU A 179 -0.41 -17.66 24.34
C LEU A 179 0.40 -17.40 25.61
N ASN A 180 1.74 -17.45 25.56
CA ASN A 180 2.57 -17.21 26.75
C ASN A 180 3.49 -15.99 26.60
N SER A 181 3.24 -14.93 27.38
CA SER A 181 4.10 -13.74 27.42
C SER A 181 5.43 -13.97 28.15
N SER A 182 5.55 -15.04 28.95
CA SER A 182 6.81 -15.33 29.65
C SER A 182 7.86 -15.85 28.67
N LEU A 183 7.50 -16.72 27.72
CA LEU A 183 8.43 -17.14 26.65
C LEU A 183 8.94 -15.93 25.87
N PHE A 184 8.05 -14.99 25.55
CA PHE A 184 8.40 -13.79 24.80
C PHE A 184 9.38 -12.89 25.55
N ARG A 185 9.10 -12.56 26.81
CA ARG A 185 10.02 -11.80 27.67
C ARG A 185 11.33 -12.53 27.92
N THR A 186 11.30 -13.86 28.05
CA THR A 186 12.52 -14.67 28.20
C THR A 186 13.39 -14.59 26.94
N PHE A 187 12.80 -14.67 25.75
CA PHE A 187 13.54 -14.51 24.49
C PHE A 187 14.05 -13.09 24.26
N GLU A 188 13.23 -12.05 24.50
CA GLU A 188 13.68 -10.66 24.40
C GLU A 188 14.79 -10.33 25.41
N ASN A 189 14.66 -10.81 26.65
CA ASN A 189 15.72 -10.65 27.65
C ASN A 189 16.99 -11.42 27.25
N GLN A 190 16.87 -12.60 26.66
CA GLN A 190 18.03 -13.33 26.14
C GLN A 190 18.73 -12.55 25.01
N ILE A 191 17.99 -11.94 24.09
CA ILE A 191 18.57 -11.12 23.01
C ILE A 191 19.23 -9.85 23.57
N LYS A 192 18.60 -9.17 24.53
CA LYS A 192 19.18 -8.00 25.22
C LYS A 192 20.44 -8.36 26.04
N ILE A 193 20.47 -9.54 26.65
CA ILE A 193 21.63 -10.05 27.41
C ILE A 193 22.77 -10.48 26.48
N LEU A 194 22.47 -10.95 25.27
CA LEU A 194 23.47 -11.43 24.31
C LEU A 194 24.17 -10.31 23.51
N GLY A 195 23.78 -9.05 23.69
CA GLY A 195 24.51 -7.87 23.23
C GLY A 195 24.82 -7.86 21.73
N SER A 196 24.01 -7.18 20.92
CA SER A 196 24.45 -6.75 19.60
C SER A 196 25.64 -5.80 19.76
N PRO A 197 26.85 -6.13 19.25
CA PRO A 197 27.92 -5.16 19.13
C PRO A 197 27.72 -4.34 17.84
N LEU A 198 27.62 -3.03 18.03
CA LEU A 198 27.59 -1.93 17.03
C LEU A 198 26.32 -1.75 16.20
#